data_AF-A0A3C0WCY2-F1
#
_entry.id   AF-A0A3C0WCY2-F1
#
_cell.length_a   1.000
_cell.length_b   1.000
_cell.length_c   1.000
_cell.angle_alpha   90.00
_cell.angle_beta   90.00
_cell.angle_gamma   90.00
#
_symmetry.space_group_name_H-M   'P 1'
#
loop_
_entity.id
_entity.type
_entity.pdbx_description
1 polymer ?
#
loop_
_entity_poly.entity_id
_entity_poly.type
_entity_poly.pdbx_seq_one_letter_code
_entity_poly.pdbx_strand_id
1 'polypeptide(L)' 'MDPRPIGVFDSGLGGLSAVRVLRRLLPSEPIVYL' A
#
# COMPACT_ATOMS: atom_id res chain seq x y z
N MET A 1 -11.33 14.62 -3.79
CA MET A 1 -10.87 13.31 -3.30
C MET A 1 -10.34 12.57 -4.51
N ASP A 2 -9.09 12.12 -4.46
CA ASP A 2 -8.48 11.38 -5.55
C ASP A 2 -8.81 9.89 -5.36
N PRO A 3 -9.52 9.23 -6.29
CA PRO A 3 -9.90 7.83 -6.13
C PRO A 3 -8.79 6.85 -6.51
N ARG A 4 -7.63 7.33 -6.98
CA ARG A 4 -6.54 6.46 -7.45
C ARG A 4 -5.89 5.73 -6.26
N PRO A 5 -5.61 4.42 -6.39
CA PRO A 5 -4.97 3.67 -5.31
C PRO A 5 -3.47 4.00 -5.20
N ILE A 6 -2.92 3.71 -4.02
CA ILE A 6 -1.48 3.69 -3.78
C ILE A 6 -0.93 2.37 -4.36
N GLY A 7 -0.07 2.48 -5.37
CA GLY A 7 0.68 1.34 -5.89
C GLY A 7 1.94 1.08 -5.07
N VAL A 8 2.14 -0.16 -4.62
CA VAL A 8 3.37 -0.63 -3.98
C VAL A 8 3.94 -1.74 -4.86
N PHE A 9 5.17 -1.57 -5.32
CA PHE A 9 5.88 -2.58 -6.09
C PHE A 9 7.05 -3.11 -5.27
N ASP A 10 7.23 -4.41 -5.20
CA ASP A 10 8.39 -5.05 -4.59
C ASP A 10 8.91 -6.20 -5.44
N SER A 11 10.19 -6.48 -5.30
CA SER A 11 10.84 -7.65 -5.90
C SER A 11 10.40 -9.00 -5.28
N GLY A 12 9.65 -8.98 -4.18
CA GLY A 12 9.21 -10.15 -3.45
C GLY A 12 8.12 -9.85 -2.40
N LEU A 13 8.25 -10.43 -1.20
CA LEU A 13 7.27 -10.25 -0.10
C LEU A 13 7.74 -9.25 0.97
N GLY A 14 8.92 -8.64 0.81
CA GLY A 14 9.51 -7.72 1.79
C GLY A 14 8.70 -6.43 1.94
N GLY A 15 8.08 -5.98 0.85
CA GLY A 15 7.25 -4.78 0.77
C GLY A 15 5.95 -4.86 1.58
N LEU A 16 5.52 -6.05 2.01
CA LEU A 16 4.35 -6.21 2.88
C LEU A 16 4.53 -5.52 4.25
N SER A 17 5.78 -5.36 4.70
CA SER A 17 6.09 -4.57 5.90
C SER A 17 5.72 -3.09 5.72
N ALA A 18 5.99 -2.52 4.54
CA ALA A 18 5.59 -1.16 4.19
C ALA A 18 4.07 -1.04 4.05
N VAL A 19 3.41 -2.00 3.38
CA VAL A 19 1.94 -2.05 3.27
C VAL A 19 1.27 -2.06 4.65
N ARG A 20 1.84 -2.80 5.61
CA ARG A 20 1.32 -2.86 6.99
C ARG A 20 1.38 -1.51 7.70
N VAL A 21 2.41 -0.71 7.47
CA VAL A 21 2.51 0.66 8.02
C VAL A 21 1.54 1.58 7.30
N LEU A 22 1.47 1.52 5.97
CA LEU A 22 0.53 2.31 5.15
C LEU A 22 -0.92 2.09 5.57
N ARG A 23 -1.34 0.83 5.79
CA ARG A 23 -2.69 0.49 6.29
C ARG A 23 -3.03 1.11 7.65
N ARG A 24 -2.03 1.37 8.50
CA ARG A 24 -2.23 2.00 9.82
C ARG A 24 -2.35 3.51 9.73
N LEU A 25 -1.52 4.13 8.88
CA LEU A 25 -1.48 5.58 8.71
C LEU A 25 -2.59 6.10 7.80
N LEU A 26 -2.96 5.32 6.80
CA LEU A 26 -3.91 5.66 5.74
C LEU A 26 -4.98 4.56 5.62
N PRO A 27 -5.83 4.37 6.64
CA PRO A 27 -6.76 3.24 6.71
C PRO A 27 -7.83 3.26 5.61
N SER A 28 -8.11 4.44 5.04
CA SER A 28 -9.12 4.63 4.00
C SER A 28 -8.56 4.58 2.58
N GLU A 29 -7.24 4.56 2.41
CA GLU A 29 -6.62 4.57 1.09
C GLU A 29 -6.56 3.15 0.49
N PRO A 30 -7.06 2.95 -0.74
CA PRO A 30 -6.93 1.68 -1.42
C PRO A 30 -5.46 1.45 -1.83
N ILE A 31 -4.95 0.24 -1.58
CA ILE A 31 -3.56 -0.13 -1.89
C ILE A 31 -3.56 -1.31 -2.85
N VAL A 32 -2.75 -1.21 -3.91
CA VAL A 32 -2.44 -2.29 -4.85
C VAL A 32 -0.98 -2.68 -4.67
N TYR A 33 -0.73 -3.96 -4.43
CA TYR A 33 0.64 -4.52 -4.32
C TYR A 33 0.95 -5.36 -5.55
N LEU A 34 2.12 -5.15 -6.16
CA LEU A 34 2.63 -5.89 -7.31
C LEU A 34 4.02 -6.45 -7.02
#